data_AF-A0A0A7V2B7-F1
#
_entry.id   AF-A0A0A7V2B7-F1
#
_cell.length_a   1.000
_cell.length_b   1.000
_cell.length_c   1.000
_cell.angle_alpha   90.00
_cell.angle_beta   90.00
_cell.angle_gamma   90.00
#
_symmetry.space_group_name_H-M   'P 1'
#
loop_
_entity.id
_entity.type
_entity.pdbx_description
1 polymer ?
#
loop_
_entity_poly.entity_id
_entity_poly.type
_entity_poly.pdbx_seq_one_letter_code
_entity_poly.pdbx_strand_id
1 'polypeptide(L)'
;MAVIMLASTVGPAFAAQMEFRTWVEPGATDEVEIKFQRTVIINYDQGGMLADELRGQKFAKTFTVTSTDPGVNELRDRINYQISQLGSSAAITDVQIDYDTKLTGRGLNTSIDYKIILTMSITNHVLRESSGGNSGLVDMNWRGLAVPDEVTVNAKGIPHEINLPISFIADVAPGLHSAILGSEAETLLNAPIMDASGIKAQPLGNWHFLFDPTGINVDASQYGMYDELAGVVWSSYTMGESSLREGIQTEKEFAASFTTDTTYDLRTIESADAANIFFAGFSNIDVLDNTEVVGVYPEAPEGFATTSTGQFPVMIIYGMAGMAGIGGIAVFIVSEKKRKGDIKAGNVQTGIDPSQLVGADTSTGSGGYKTNRGEAHLKSDDYEHHRSVYDENPQVEQKTEPAPAEETKTEPAPAEETKTEPAPAEETKSDDSASDRGSMPKGWSPE
;
A
#
# COMPACT_ATOMS: atom_id res chain seq x y z
N MET A 1 -12.67 44.39 12.29
CA MET A 1 -13.66 43.30 12.38
C MET A 1 -13.05 42.10 11.68
N ALA A 2 -12.90 40.99 12.41
CA ALA A 2 -12.32 39.76 11.90
C ALA A 2 -13.27 39.12 10.89
N VAL A 3 -12.83 38.97 9.64
CA VAL A 3 -13.56 38.20 8.63
C VAL A 3 -12.98 36.79 8.64
N ILE A 4 -13.89 35.87 8.94
CA ILE A 4 -13.72 34.43 8.98
C ILE A 4 -13.15 33.96 7.64
N MET A 5 -11.97 33.34 7.67
CA MET A 5 -11.52 32.47 6.57
C MET A 5 -12.49 31.29 6.51
N LEU A 6 -13.42 31.35 5.55
CA LEU A 6 -14.20 30.19 5.15
C LEU A 6 -13.22 29.21 4.51
N ALA A 7 -12.88 28.17 5.27
CA ALA A 7 -12.20 26.98 4.78
C ALA A 7 -12.97 26.44 3.58
N SER A 8 -12.44 26.69 2.38
CA SER A 8 -12.85 25.97 1.18
C SER A 8 -12.41 24.53 1.36
N THR A 9 -13.35 23.58 1.21
CA THR A 9 -13.01 22.18 0.98
C THR A 9 -12.44 22.05 -0.43
N VAL A 10 -11.21 22.54 -0.63
CA VAL A 10 -10.31 21.98 -1.63
C VAL A 10 -10.04 20.59 -1.10
N GLY A 11 -10.47 19.54 -1.80
CA GLY A 11 -10.02 18.20 -1.42
C GLY A 11 -8.48 18.20 -1.41
N PRO A 12 -7.82 17.39 -0.57
CA PRO A 12 -6.37 17.26 -0.66
C PRO A 12 -6.02 16.89 -2.11
N ALA A 13 -5.30 17.77 -2.79
CA ALA A 13 -4.89 17.57 -4.18
C ALA A 13 -3.51 16.96 -4.14
N PHE A 14 -3.36 15.64 -4.30
CA PHE A 14 -2.03 15.01 -4.24
C PHE A 14 -1.30 15.10 -5.58
N ALA A 15 0.03 15.31 -5.56
CA ALA A 15 0.86 15.33 -6.77
C ALA A 15 0.71 14.00 -7.53
N ALA A 16 1.22 12.89 -6.99
CA ALA A 16 0.93 11.54 -7.46
C ALA A 16 0.45 10.65 -6.29
N GLN A 17 -0.63 9.90 -6.48
CA GLN A 17 -1.08 8.83 -5.59
C GLN A 17 -1.07 7.51 -6.34
N MET A 18 -0.24 6.57 -5.91
CA MET A 18 -0.15 5.24 -6.50
C MET A 18 -0.83 4.19 -5.63
N GLU A 19 -1.57 3.29 -6.25
CA GLU A 19 -2.03 2.04 -5.65
C GLU A 19 -1.65 0.86 -6.54
N PHE A 20 -0.99 -0.14 -5.95
CA PHE A 20 -0.59 -1.35 -6.64
C PHE A 20 -0.78 -2.56 -5.74
N ARG A 21 -1.33 -3.64 -6.29
CA ARG A 21 -1.50 -4.92 -5.62
C ARG A 21 -1.04 -6.03 -6.54
N THR A 22 -0.22 -6.94 -6.02
CA THR A 22 0.26 -8.09 -6.77
C THR A 22 0.15 -9.38 -5.97
N TRP A 23 -0.22 -10.45 -6.68
CA TRP A 23 -0.24 -11.81 -6.15
C TRP A 23 1.10 -12.53 -6.31
N VAL A 24 2.06 -11.92 -7.03
CA VAL A 24 3.40 -12.47 -7.31
C VAL A 24 3.33 -13.87 -7.95
N GLU A 25 2.43 -14.02 -8.93
CA GLU A 25 2.18 -15.28 -9.63
C GLU A 25 2.94 -15.36 -10.96
N PRO A 26 3.15 -16.59 -11.50
CA PRO A 26 3.75 -16.79 -12.81
C PRO A 26 2.98 -16.07 -13.92
N GLY A 27 3.67 -15.20 -14.68
CA GLY A 27 3.06 -14.45 -15.77
C GLY A 27 1.96 -13.48 -15.35
N ALA A 28 1.97 -13.05 -14.08
CA ALA A 28 0.97 -12.14 -13.53
C ALA A 28 0.80 -10.89 -14.40
N THR A 29 -0.45 -10.56 -14.67
CA THR A 29 -0.87 -9.25 -15.16
C THR A 29 -1.64 -8.61 -14.02
N ASP A 30 -1.05 -7.59 -13.42
CA ASP A 30 -1.63 -6.88 -12.29
C ASP A 30 -2.08 -5.48 -12.71
N GLU A 31 -2.93 -4.85 -11.90
CA GLU A 31 -3.40 -3.49 -12.14
C GLU A 31 -2.62 -2.52 -11.23
N VAL A 32 -2.23 -1.38 -11.81
CA VAL A 32 -1.73 -0.23 -11.07
C VAL A 32 -2.59 0.98 -11.39
N GLU A 33 -2.97 1.72 -10.35
CA GLU A 33 -3.65 2.99 -10.47
C GLU A 33 -2.73 4.12 -10.01
N ILE A 34 -2.60 5.18 -10.82
CA ILE A 34 -1.90 6.41 -10.43
C ILE A 34 -2.80 7.60 -10.66
N LYS A 35 -3.11 8.34 -9.59
CA LYS A 35 -3.88 9.59 -9.64
C LYS A 35 -2.93 10.77 -9.56
N PHE A 36 -3.02 11.67 -10.54
CA PHE A 36 -2.31 12.94 -10.56
C PHE A 36 -3.30 14.08 -10.33
N GLN A 37 -2.98 14.99 -9.40
CA GLN A 37 -3.81 16.15 -9.13
C GLN A 37 -2.96 17.41 -8.97
N ARG A 38 -3.45 18.48 -9.59
CA ARG A 38 -2.86 19.81 -9.48
C ARG A 38 -3.97 20.85 -9.42
N THR A 39 -3.83 21.82 -8.53
CA THR A 39 -4.72 22.99 -8.51
C THR A 39 -3.93 24.23 -8.88
N VAL A 40 -4.40 24.96 -9.88
CA VAL A 40 -3.93 26.30 -10.25
C VAL A 40 -4.87 27.32 -9.63
N ILE A 41 -4.33 28.35 -9.00
CA ILE A 41 -5.08 29.47 -8.45
C ILE A 41 -4.55 30.76 -9.05
N ILE A 42 -5.44 31.58 -9.58
CA ILE A 42 -5.13 32.92 -10.09
C ILE A 42 -5.84 33.92 -9.19
N ASN A 43 -5.10 34.75 -8.49
CA ASN A 43 -5.66 35.76 -7.59
C ASN A 43 -5.82 37.10 -8.31
N TYR A 44 -6.94 37.76 -8.02
CA TYR A 44 -7.30 39.07 -8.57
C TYR A 44 -8.12 39.90 -7.57
N ASP A 45 -7.67 39.92 -6.33
CA ASP A 45 -8.23 40.72 -5.24
C ASP A 45 -8.29 42.23 -5.58
N GLN A 46 -7.36 42.70 -6.41
CA GLN A 46 -7.33 44.08 -6.93
C GLN A 46 -8.24 44.32 -8.15
N GLY A 47 -8.91 43.28 -8.66
CA GLY A 47 -9.75 43.35 -9.86
C GLY A 47 -8.95 43.33 -11.17
N GLY A 48 -9.30 44.22 -12.09
CA GLY A 48 -8.74 44.30 -13.44
C GLY A 48 -9.55 43.51 -14.48
N MET A 49 -9.20 43.73 -15.75
CA MET A 49 -9.97 43.26 -16.90
C MET A 49 -10.10 41.73 -16.94
N LEU A 50 -9.03 41.02 -16.60
CA LEU A 50 -9.04 39.55 -16.57
C LEU A 50 -9.92 39.01 -15.44
N ALA A 51 -10.00 39.72 -14.31
CA ALA A 51 -10.90 39.37 -13.23
C ALA A 51 -12.36 39.44 -13.68
N ASP A 52 -12.71 40.48 -14.43
CA ASP A 52 -14.07 40.67 -14.96
C ASP A 52 -14.43 39.62 -16.02
N GLU A 53 -13.45 39.17 -16.82
CA GLU A 53 -13.64 38.07 -17.78
C GLU A 53 -13.88 36.72 -17.08
N LEU A 54 -13.11 36.42 -16.03
CA LEU A 54 -13.12 35.12 -15.36
C LEU A 54 -14.23 34.98 -14.30
N ARG A 55 -14.67 36.07 -13.67
CA ARG A 55 -15.69 36.04 -12.61
C ARG A 55 -16.97 35.35 -13.06
N GLY A 56 -17.38 34.33 -12.31
CA GLY A 56 -18.61 33.57 -12.57
C GLY A 56 -18.48 32.51 -13.66
N GLN A 57 -17.34 32.43 -14.36
CA GLN A 57 -17.10 31.39 -15.36
C GLN A 57 -17.00 30.01 -14.70
N LYS A 58 -17.58 29.01 -15.37
CA LYS A 58 -17.51 27.62 -14.97
C LYS A 58 -17.34 26.75 -16.20
N PHE A 59 -16.21 26.07 -16.28
CA PHE A 59 -15.93 25.10 -17.33
C PHE A 59 -15.55 23.77 -16.70
N ALA A 60 -15.96 22.68 -17.33
CA ALA A 60 -15.59 21.33 -16.93
C ALA A 60 -15.34 20.50 -18.18
N LYS A 61 -14.25 19.74 -18.17
CA LYS A 61 -13.92 18.75 -19.19
C LYS A 61 -13.69 17.42 -18.49
N THR A 62 -14.56 16.45 -18.76
CA THR A 62 -14.51 15.14 -18.12
C THR A 62 -14.76 14.06 -19.16
N PHE A 63 -13.86 13.09 -19.24
CA PHE A 63 -13.99 11.94 -20.15
C PHE A 63 -13.09 10.78 -19.72
N THR A 64 -13.41 9.61 -20.26
CA THR A 64 -12.59 8.39 -20.14
C THR A 64 -12.17 7.96 -21.54
N VAL A 65 -10.91 7.56 -21.70
CA VAL A 65 -10.37 6.96 -22.93
C VAL A 65 -9.55 5.72 -22.57
N THR A 66 -9.50 4.75 -23.48
CA THR A 66 -8.78 3.47 -23.29
C THR A 66 -7.82 3.25 -24.45
N SER A 67 -7.05 2.15 -24.45
CA SER A 67 -6.17 1.77 -25.57
C SER A 67 -6.87 1.53 -26.92
N THR A 68 -8.19 1.75 -27.03
CA THR A 68 -8.85 1.92 -28.33
C THR A 68 -8.50 3.24 -29.04
N ASP A 69 -8.04 4.24 -28.29
CA ASP A 69 -7.57 5.52 -28.83
C ASP A 69 -6.07 5.44 -29.21
N PRO A 70 -5.68 5.91 -30.42
CA PRO A 70 -4.27 5.91 -30.82
C PRO A 70 -3.34 6.72 -29.91
N GLY A 71 -3.81 7.83 -29.34
CA GLY A 71 -3.04 8.65 -28.41
C GLY A 71 -2.81 7.95 -27.06
N VAL A 72 -3.74 7.12 -26.62
CA VAL A 72 -3.54 6.27 -25.43
C VAL A 72 -2.51 5.16 -25.70
N ASN A 73 -2.46 4.60 -26.91
CA ASN A 73 -1.41 3.65 -27.28
C ASN A 73 -0.03 4.32 -27.34
N GLU A 74 0.05 5.54 -27.90
CA GLU A 74 1.28 6.34 -27.88
C GLU A 74 1.73 6.61 -26.43
N LEU A 75 0.79 6.99 -25.55
CA LEU A 75 1.07 7.17 -24.13
C LEU A 75 1.63 5.90 -23.50
N ARG A 76 0.99 4.74 -23.71
CA ARG A 76 1.49 3.45 -23.22
C ARG A 76 2.94 3.20 -23.68
N ASP A 77 3.23 3.45 -24.95
CA ASP A 77 4.57 3.21 -25.51
C ASP A 77 5.61 4.18 -24.90
N ARG A 78 5.22 5.44 -24.65
CA ARG A 78 6.05 6.42 -23.92
C ARG A 78 6.28 6.02 -22.47
N ILE A 79 5.26 5.53 -21.78
CA ILE A 79 5.37 4.99 -20.42
C ILE A 79 6.36 3.83 -20.39
N ASN A 80 6.23 2.87 -21.31
CA ASN A 80 7.15 1.75 -21.45
C ASN A 80 8.59 2.19 -21.73
N TYR A 81 8.76 3.17 -22.60
CA TYR A 81 10.08 3.77 -22.83
C TYR A 81 10.65 4.35 -21.54
N GLN A 82 9.87 5.14 -20.80
CA GLN A 82 10.32 5.78 -19.55
C GLN A 82 10.70 4.77 -18.47
N ILE A 83 9.86 3.77 -18.18
CA ILE A 83 10.19 2.75 -17.17
C ILE A 83 11.39 1.89 -17.58
N SER A 84 11.62 1.68 -18.88
CA SER A 84 12.84 1.00 -19.35
C SER A 84 14.10 1.81 -19.06
N GLN A 85 14.03 3.16 -19.14
CA GLN A 85 15.15 4.04 -18.78
C GLN A 85 15.44 4.01 -17.28
N LEU A 86 14.45 3.64 -16.46
CA LEU A 86 14.62 3.40 -15.03
C LEU A 86 15.21 2.01 -14.72
N GLY A 87 15.55 1.21 -15.73
CA GLY A 87 16.05 -0.16 -15.58
C GLY A 87 14.99 -1.17 -15.16
N SER A 88 13.71 -0.86 -15.40
CA SER A 88 12.62 -1.79 -15.10
C SER A 88 12.47 -2.83 -16.21
N SER A 89 12.16 -4.07 -15.81
CA SER A 89 11.76 -5.15 -16.74
C SER A 89 10.24 -5.19 -16.96
N ALA A 90 9.49 -4.43 -16.16
CA ALA A 90 8.04 -4.38 -16.27
C ALA A 90 7.61 -3.75 -17.61
N ALA A 91 6.44 -4.17 -18.09
CA ALA A 91 5.83 -3.69 -19.32
C ALA A 91 4.35 -3.42 -19.09
N ILE A 92 3.91 -2.23 -19.51
CA ILE A 92 2.50 -1.84 -19.54
C ILE A 92 1.88 -2.33 -20.84
N THR A 93 0.76 -3.03 -20.72
CA THR A 93 0.06 -3.67 -21.85
C THR A 93 -1.21 -2.93 -22.25
N ASP A 94 -1.91 -2.36 -21.26
CA ASP A 94 -3.14 -1.59 -21.44
C ASP A 94 -3.12 -0.34 -20.56
N VAL A 95 -3.78 0.72 -21.02
CA VAL A 95 -3.92 2.00 -20.30
C VAL A 95 -5.34 2.51 -20.47
N GLN A 96 -5.96 2.85 -19.35
CA GLN A 96 -7.15 3.69 -19.28
C GLN A 96 -6.79 5.02 -18.64
N ILE A 97 -7.40 6.09 -19.16
CA ILE A 97 -7.28 7.44 -18.63
C ILE A 97 -8.65 7.95 -18.24
N ASP A 98 -8.81 8.35 -16.99
CA ASP A 98 -9.92 9.17 -16.53
C ASP A 98 -9.44 10.61 -16.32
N TYR A 99 -9.96 11.52 -17.13
CA TYR A 99 -9.62 12.94 -17.11
C TYR A 99 -10.78 13.75 -16.55
N ASP A 100 -10.52 14.59 -15.54
CA ASP A 100 -11.48 15.53 -14.97
C ASP A 100 -10.79 16.86 -14.63
N THR A 101 -11.10 17.90 -15.41
CA THR A 101 -10.56 19.25 -15.20
C THR A 101 -11.69 20.27 -15.09
N LYS A 102 -11.58 21.18 -14.12
CA LYS A 102 -12.61 22.18 -13.81
C LYS A 102 -12.01 23.57 -13.62
N LEU A 103 -12.52 24.57 -14.34
CA LEU A 103 -12.28 25.98 -14.07
C LEU A 103 -13.46 26.55 -13.29
N THR A 104 -13.20 27.22 -12.18
CA THR A 104 -14.21 27.95 -11.41
C THR A 104 -13.73 29.37 -11.10
N GLY A 105 -14.32 30.35 -11.78
CA GLY A 105 -14.09 31.76 -11.54
C GLY A 105 -14.96 32.31 -10.42
N ARG A 106 -14.32 32.77 -9.33
CA ARG A 106 -14.97 33.34 -8.14
C ARG A 106 -14.76 34.85 -8.09
N GLY A 107 -15.24 35.48 -7.02
CA GLY A 107 -15.17 36.95 -6.88
C GLY A 107 -13.74 37.49 -6.81
N LEU A 108 -12.83 36.79 -6.14
CA LEU A 108 -11.45 37.24 -5.87
C LEU A 108 -10.36 36.36 -6.50
N ASN A 109 -10.72 35.17 -6.99
CA ASN A 109 -9.78 34.26 -7.62
C ASN A 109 -10.49 33.31 -8.59
N THR A 110 -9.71 32.73 -9.50
CA THR A 110 -10.11 31.57 -10.29
C THR A 110 -9.31 30.37 -9.84
N SER A 111 -9.97 29.22 -9.64
CA SER A 111 -9.27 27.94 -9.48
C SER A 111 -9.43 27.09 -10.73
N ILE A 112 -8.39 26.34 -11.06
CA ILE A 112 -8.42 25.31 -12.07
C ILE A 112 -7.91 24.03 -11.44
N ASP A 113 -8.78 23.06 -11.30
CA ASP A 113 -8.51 21.79 -10.65
C ASP A 113 -8.33 20.73 -11.73
N TYR A 114 -7.16 20.11 -11.79
CA TYR A 114 -6.80 19.05 -12.73
C TYR A 114 -6.78 17.71 -12.00
N LYS A 115 -7.35 16.69 -12.61
CA LYS A 115 -7.28 15.31 -12.16
C LYS A 115 -7.11 14.38 -13.36
N ILE A 116 -6.05 13.57 -13.33
CA ILE A 116 -5.78 12.51 -14.30
C ILE A 116 -5.61 11.22 -13.52
N ILE A 117 -6.38 10.19 -13.85
CA ILE A 117 -6.16 8.85 -13.31
C ILE A 117 -5.67 7.98 -14.45
N LEU A 118 -4.51 7.34 -14.26
CA LEU A 118 -4.02 6.28 -15.11
C LEU A 118 -4.31 4.95 -14.43
N THR A 119 -5.11 4.10 -15.07
CA THR A 119 -5.27 2.70 -14.68
C THR A 119 -4.57 1.86 -15.73
N MET A 120 -3.55 1.11 -15.32
CA MET A 120 -2.65 0.41 -16.24
C MET A 120 -2.55 -1.08 -15.90
N SER A 121 -2.48 -1.92 -16.93
CA SER A 121 -2.17 -3.34 -16.77
C SER A 121 -0.67 -3.56 -16.92
N ILE A 122 0.00 -3.98 -15.84
CA ILE A 122 1.43 -4.21 -15.77
C ILE A 122 1.76 -5.70 -15.81
N THR A 123 2.81 -6.05 -16.56
CA THR A 123 3.34 -7.40 -16.73
C THR A 123 4.86 -7.39 -16.53
N ASN A 124 5.49 -8.56 -16.39
CA ASN A 124 6.93 -8.72 -16.23
C ASN A 124 7.55 -7.98 -15.03
N HIS A 125 6.74 -7.46 -14.11
CA HIS A 125 7.20 -6.91 -12.83
C HIS A 125 7.66 -8.02 -11.88
N VAL A 126 7.19 -9.26 -12.04
CA VAL A 126 7.73 -10.42 -11.32
C VAL A 126 8.95 -10.95 -12.06
N LEU A 127 10.14 -10.64 -11.56
CA LEU A 127 11.44 -11.03 -12.15
C LEU A 127 11.77 -12.50 -11.93
N ARG A 128 11.38 -13.02 -10.78
CA ARG A 128 11.61 -14.41 -10.39
C ARG A 128 10.46 -14.90 -9.54
N GLU A 129 10.07 -16.15 -9.76
CA GLU A 129 9.02 -16.80 -8.99
C GLU A 129 9.52 -17.26 -7.61
N SER A 130 8.58 -17.36 -6.65
CA SER A 130 8.89 -18.09 -5.42
C SER A 130 8.94 -19.59 -5.72
N SER A 131 10.04 -20.25 -5.36
CA SER A 131 10.19 -21.69 -5.54
C SER A 131 11.00 -22.30 -4.40
N GLY A 132 10.44 -23.32 -3.75
CA GLY A 132 11.14 -24.24 -2.83
C GLY A 132 12.21 -23.63 -1.93
N GLY A 133 11.86 -22.60 -1.16
CA GLY A 133 12.77 -21.89 -0.24
C GLY A 133 13.34 -20.56 -0.75
N ASN A 134 13.08 -20.20 -2.01
CA ASN A 134 13.44 -18.91 -2.59
C ASN A 134 12.24 -17.95 -2.63
N SER A 135 12.49 -16.67 -2.34
CA SER A 135 11.50 -15.61 -2.53
C SER A 135 11.20 -15.38 -4.01
N GLY A 136 9.95 -15.08 -4.32
CA GLY A 136 9.61 -14.35 -5.53
C GLY A 136 10.30 -12.98 -5.50
N LEU A 137 10.63 -12.44 -6.66
CA LEU A 137 11.33 -11.17 -6.77
C LEU A 137 10.50 -10.25 -7.64
N VAL A 138 10.10 -9.10 -7.10
CA VAL A 138 9.31 -8.10 -7.80
C VAL A 138 10.17 -6.87 -8.06
N ASP A 139 10.20 -6.45 -9.33
CA ASP A 139 10.77 -5.20 -9.79
C ASP A 139 9.91 -4.03 -9.32
N MET A 140 10.56 -3.05 -8.70
CA MET A 140 9.90 -1.83 -8.23
C MET A 140 10.38 -0.57 -8.95
N ASN A 141 11.24 -0.68 -9.97
CA ASN A 141 11.80 0.50 -10.65
C ASN A 141 10.76 1.31 -11.42
N TRP A 142 9.72 0.65 -11.96
CA TRP A 142 8.64 1.27 -12.72
C TRP A 142 7.83 2.30 -11.93
N ARG A 143 7.87 2.27 -10.58
CA ARG A 143 7.08 3.14 -9.70
C ARG A 143 7.40 4.64 -9.84
N GLY A 144 8.52 4.98 -10.45
CA GLY A 144 8.96 6.35 -10.70
C GLY A 144 8.52 6.91 -12.05
N LEU A 145 7.38 6.45 -12.57
CA LEU A 145 6.90 6.84 -13.89
C LEU A 145 6.77 8.37 -14.02
N ALA A 146 7.31 8.94 -15.09
CA ALA A 146 7.04 10.32 -15.49
C ALA A 146 6.78 10.37 -17.00
N VAL A 147 5.81 11.17 -17.41
CA VAL A 147 5.48 11.40 -18.82
C VAL A 147 5.83 12.84 -19.16
N PRO A 148 7.01 13.09 -19.75
CA PRO A 148 7.38 14.43 -20.19
C PRO A 148 6.52 14.83 -21.40
N ASP A 149 6.38 16.14 -21.63
CA ASP A 149 5.74 16.73 -22.81
C ASP A 149 4.23 16.47 -22.94
N GLU A 150 3.64 17.05 -23.98
CA GLU A 150 2.21 16.98 -24.29
C GLU A 150 1.72 15.54 -24.47
N VAL A 151 0.47 15.29 -24.08
CA VAL A 151 -0.22 14.01 -24.35
C VAL A 151 -1.57 14.33 -24.95
N THR A 152 -1.75 13.99 -26.23
CA THR A 152 -3.01 14.21 -26.94
C THR A 152 -3.79 12.91 -27.05
N VAL A 153 -5.05 12.93 -26.59
CA VAL A 153 -5.99 11.80 -26.70
C VAL A 153 -7.29 12.24 -27.37
N ASN A 154 -8.00 11.34 -28.06
CA ASN A 154 -9.26 11.70 -28.71
C ASN A 154 -10.46 11.22 -27.91
N ALA A 155 -11.16 12.16 -27.27
CA ALA A 155 -12.46 11.88 -26.68
C ALA A 155 -13.56 12.22 -27.69
N LYS A 156 -14.38 11.23 -28.08
CA LYS A 156 -15.50 11.42 -29.02
C LYS A 156 -15.07 12.04 -30.37
N GLY A 157 -13.86 11.74 -30.83
CA GLY A 157 -13.31 12.24 -32.09
C GLY A 157 -12.74 13.66 -32.04
N ILE A 158 -12.59 14.24 -30.84
CA ILE A 158 -11.98 15.55 -30.63
C ILE A 158 -10.64 15.36 -29.90
N PRO A 159 -9.51 15.89 -30.43
CA PRO A 159 -8.23 15.81 -29.75
C PRO A 159 -8.20 16.71 -28.51
N HIS A 160 -7.62 16.20 -27.43
CA HIS A 160 -7.43 16.90 -26.17
C HIS A 160 -6.03 16.66 -25.65
N GLU A 161 -5.27 17.74 -25.46
CA GLU A 161 -4.05 17.70 -24.68
C GLU A 161 -4.42 17.66 -23.18
N ILE A 162 -3.85 16.71 -22.43
CA ILE A 162 -4.25 16.42 -21.05
C ILE A 162 -3.13 16.59 -20.02
N ASN A 163 -1.87 16.67 -20.44
CA ASN A 163 -0.72 16.65 -19.54
C ASN A 163 -0.20 18.05 -19.19
N LEU A 164 -0.43 19.06 -20.03
CA LEU A 164 0.02 20.44 -19.80
C LEU A 164 -1.16 21.31 -19.33
N PRO A 165 -1.09 21.92 -18.12
CA PRO A 165 -2.14 22.79 -17.62
C PRO A 165 -2.54 23.92 -18.60
N ILE A 166 -1.57 24.52 -19.28
CA ILE A 166 -1.79 25.64 -20.19
C ILE A 166 -2.76 25.31 -21.35
N SER A 167 -2.81 24.06 -21.79
CA SER A 167 -3.65 23.63 -22.92
C SER A 167 -5.14 23.72 -22.62
N PHE A 168 -5.54 23.38 -21.39
CA PHE A 168 -6.93 23.52 -20.97
C PHE A 168 -7.33 25.00 -20.89
N ILE A 169 -6.42 25.86 -20.41
CA ILE A 169 -6.63 27.31 -20.35
C ILE A 169 -6.80 27.88 -21.77
N ALA A 170 -5.98 27.45 -22.73
CA ALA A 170 -6.09 27.88 -24.13
C ALA A 170 -7.45 27.57 -24.75
N ASP A 171 -8.06 26.44 -24.39
CA ASP A 171 -9.36 26.00 -24.90
C ASP A 171 -10.54 26.77 -24.28
N VAL A 172 -10.53 26.95 -22.95
CA VAL A 172 -11.72 27.48 -22.23
C VAL A 172 -11.63 28.96 -21.85
N ALA A 173 -10.43 29.53 -21.80
CA ALA A 173 -10.20 30.93 -21.45
C ALA A 173 -9.07 31.55 -22.31
N PRO A 174 -9.31 31.80 -23.61
CA PRO A 174 -8.28 32.32 -24.52
C PRO A 174 -7.69 33.68 -24.11
N GLY A 175 -8.47 34.54 -23.43
CA GLY A 175 -7.98 35.81 -22.89
C GLY A 175 -6.93 35.59 -21.79
N LEU A 176 -7.21 34.68 -20.85
CA LEU A 176 -6.26 34.25 -19.83
C LEU A 176 -5.02 33.61 -20.44
N HIS A 177 -5.18 32.72 -21.42
CA HIS A 177 -4.06 32.11 -22.12
C HIS A 177 -3.14 33.16 -22.74
N SER A 178 -3.71 34.11 -23.49
CA SER A 178 -2.96 35.19 -24.14
C SER A 178 -2.23 36.08 -23.13
N ALA A 179 -2.80 36.27 -21.94
CA ALA A 179 -2.20 37.02 -20.84
C ALA A 179 -0.99 36.31 -20.20
N ILE A 180 -0.96 34.98 -20.24
CA ILE A 180 0.09 34.15 -19.66
C ILE A 180 1.29 34.02 -20.59
N LEU A 181 1.10 34.04 -21.91
CA LEU A 181 2.18 33.85 -22.88
C LEU A 181 3.34 34.86 -22.68
N GLY A 182 4.57 34.34 -22.69
CA GLY A 182 5.80 35.10 -22.47
C GLY A 182 6.10 35.45 -21.02
N SER A 183 5.31 34.97 -20.05
CA SER A 183 5.49 35.26 -18.62
C SER A 183 6.10 34.08 -17.85
N GLU A 184 6.47 34.31 -16.59
CA GLU A 184 6.91 33.24 -15.68
C GLU A 184 5.81 32.19 -15.47
N ALA A 185 4.54 32.60 -15.52
CA ALA A 185 3.39 31.72 -15.38
C ALA A 185 3.27 30.72 -16.55
N GLU A 186 3.76 31.08 -17.75
CA GLU A 186 3.79 30.16 -18.89
C GLU A 186 4.69 28.97 -18.59
N THR A 187 5.90 29.20 -18.07
CA THR A 187 6.83 28.13 -17.71
C THR A 187 6.21 27.18 -16.71
N LEU A 188 5.53 27.72 -15.69
CA LEU A 188 4.91 26.92 -14.64
C LEU A 188 3.72 26.09 -15.16
N LEU A 189 2.91 26.66 -16.07
CA LEU A 189 1.75 25.98 -16.65
C LEU A 189 2.10 25.04 -17.82
N ASN A 190 3.36 25.04 -18.27
CA ASN A 190 3.93 24.05 -19.18
C ASN A 190 4.61 22.89 -18.45
N ALA A 191 4.64 22.88 -17.11
CA ALA A 191 5.12 21.72 -16.37
C ALA A 191 4.11 20.56 -16.52
N PRO A 192 4.54 19.34 -16.92
CA PRO A 192 3.66 18.17 -17.00
C PRO A 192 2.97 17.85 -15.67
N ILE A 193 1.75 17.28 -15.73
CA ILE A 193 0.99 16.82 -14.56
C ILE A 193 1.35 15.37 -14.21
N MET A 194 1.57 14.51 -15.20
CA MET A 194 1.86 13.08 -15.00
C MET A 194 3.32 12.84 -14.62
N ASP A 195 3.67 13.12 -13.37
CA ASP A 195 5.00 12.88 -12.81
C ASP A 195 4.91 12.20 -11.44
N ALA A 196 5.27 10.92 -11.37
CA ALA A 196 5.37 10.12 -10.15
C ALA A 196 6.84 9.83 -9.77
N SER A 197 7.81 10.54 -10.34
CA SER A 197 9.23 10.33 -10.06
C SER A 197 9.58 10.48 -8.58
N GLY A 198 8.85 11.32 -7.84
CA GLY A 198 8.99 11.50 -6.40
C GLY A 198 8.73 10.22 -5.59
N ILE A 199 7.87 9.31 -6.08
CA ILE A 199 7.62 8.01 -5.46
C ILE A 199 8.87 7.13 -5.52
N LYS A 200 9.62 7.14 -6.63
CA LYS A 200 10.89 6.41 -6.74
C LYS A 200 12.02 7.09 -5.99
N ALA A 201 12.02 8.42 -5.93
CA ALA A 201 13.05 9.19 -5.22
C ALA A 201 13.09 8.87 -3.71
N GLN A 202 11.98 8.40 -3.14
CA GLN A 202 11.94 7.83 -1.80
C GLN A 202 12.28 6.33 -1.83
N PRO A 203 13.41 5.91 -1.24
CA PRO A 203 13.75 4.50 -1.13
C PRO A 203 12.67 3.72 -0.39
N LEU A 204 12.35 2.50 -0.82
CA LEU A 204 11.32 1.66 -0.18
C LEU A 204 11.62 1.39 1.29
N GLY A 205 12.90 1.38 1.69
CA GLY A 205 13.31 1.21 3.09
C GLY A 205 12.84 2.34 4.02
N ASN A 206 12.45 3.48 3.43
CA ASN A 206 11.90 4.62 4.15
C ASN A 206 10.38 4.56 4.35
N TRP A 207 9.69 3.67 3.64
CA TRP A 207 8.24 3.57 3.66
C TRP A 207 7.77 2.82 4.91
N HIS A 208 6.54 3.09 5.34
CA HIS A 208 5.92 2.35 6.42
C HIS A 208 5.58 0.92 5.97
N PHE A 209 6.08 -0.08 6.71
CA PHE A 209 5.82 -1.48 6.43
C PHE A 209 4.81 -2.06 7.44
N LEU A 210 3.77 -2.70 6.93
CA LEU A 210 2.82 -3.48 7.72
C LEU A 210 2.74 -4.90 7.17
N PHE A 211 2.67 -5.87 8.07
CA PHE A 211 2.36 -7.26 7.75
C PHE A 211 1.02 -7.64 8.39
N ASP A 212 0.08 -8.04 7.56
CA ASP A 212 -1.28 -8.42 7.94
C ASP A 212 -1.47 -9.95 7.79
N PRO A 213 -1.50 -10.70 8.91
CA PRO A 213 -1.73 -12.13 8.91
C PRO A 213 -3.23 -12.51 9.05
N THR A 214 -4.17 -11.57 8.94
CA THR A 214 -5.58 -11.83 9.24
C THR A 214 -6.22 -12.91 8.36
N GLY A 215 -5.81 -13.01 7.09
CA GLY A 215 -6.37 -13.97 6.15
C GLY A 215 -6.13 -15.44 6.52
N ILE A 216 -5.12 -15.76 7.32
CA ILE A 216 -4.80 -17.13 7.76
C ILE A 216 -5.36 -17.49 9.15
N ASN A 217 -6.07 -16.57 9.82
CA ASN A 217 -6.66 -16.85 11.12
C ASN A 217 -7.86 -17.80 11.00
N VAL A 218 -8.00 -18.70 11.97
CA VAL A 218 -9.09 -19.70 12.04
C VAL A 218 -10.50 -19.09 12.03
N ASP A 219 -10.62 -17.83 12.44
CA ASP A 219 -11.88 -17.08 12.49
C ASP A 219 -12.08 -16.13 11.28
N ALA A 220 -11.18 -16.13 10.28
CA ALA A 220 -11.27 -15.23 9.12
C ALA A 220 -12.61 -15.33 8.38
N SER A 221 -13.15 -16.55 8.28
CA SER A 221 -14.48 -16.82 7.70
C SER A 221 -15.65 -16.27 8.53
N GLN A 222 -15.47 -16.05 9.84
CA GLN A 222 -16.49 -15.52 10.75
C GLN A 222 -16.64 -13.99 10.64
N TYR A 223 -15.60 -13.29 10.16
CA TYR A 223 -15.61 -11.84 9.98
C TYR A 223 -15.98 -11.37 8.56
N GLY A 224 -16.48 -12.27 7.71
CA GLY A 224 -16.96 -11.94 6.38
C GLY A 224 -15.86 -11.58 5.38
N MET A 225 -14.64 -12.11 5.55
CA MET A 225 -13.64 -12.09 4.49
C MET A 225 -14.14 -12.85 3.27
N TYR A 226 -13.95 -12.29 2.08
CA TYR A 226 -14.20 -12.96 0.81
C TYR A 226 -13.31 -14.22 0.70
N ASP A 227 -13.85 -15.32 0.17
CA ASP A 227 -13.15 -16.62 0.07
C ASP A 227 -11.79 -16.52 -0.64
N GLU A 228 -11.63 -15.55 -1.56
CA GLU A 228 -10.40 -15.28 -2.31
C GLU A 228 -9.26 -14.69 -1.45
N LEU A 229 -9.59 -14.09 -0.29
CA LEU A 229 -8.64 -13.52 0.66
C LEU A 229 -8.32 -14.49 1.82
N ALA A 230 -9.10 -15.56 1.95
CA ALA A 230 -8.91 -16.57 2.99
C ALA A 230 -7.66 -17.42 2.68
N GLY A 231 -6.81 -17.60 3.69
CA GLY A 231 -5.55 -18.35 3.57
C GLY A 231 -4.34 -17.54 3.09
N VAL A 232 -4.49 -16.21 2.91
CA VAL A 232 -3.43 -15.35 2.37
C VAL A 232 -2.99 -14.33 3.41
N VAL A 233 -1.68 -14.09 3.50
CA VAL A 233 -1.12 -12.97 4.28
C VAL A 233 -0.74 -11.83 3.35
N TRP A 234 -0.73 -10.60 3.86
CA TRP A 234 -0.39 -9.43 3.06
C TRP A 234 0.76 -8.66 3.69
N SER A 235 1.70 -8.23 2.86
CA SER A 235 2.64 -7.18 3.20
C SER A 235 2.29 -5.91 2.45
N SER A 236 2.29 -4.78 3.15
CA SER A 236 2.06 -3.47 2.55
C SER A 236 3.19 -2.49 2.85
N TYR A 237 3.55 -1.70 1.84
CA TYR A 237 4.41 -0.54 1.97
C TYR A 237 3.60 0.72 1.66
N THR A 238 3.62 1.68 2.58
CA THR A 238 2.90 2.94 2.49
C THR A 238 3.87 4.11 2.59
N MET A 239 3.73 5.09 1.70
CA MET A 239 4.45 6.36 1.67
C MET A 239 3.44 7.52 1.63
N GLY A 240 3.85 8.67 2.17
CA GLY A 240 3.06 9.89 2.16
C GLY A 240 2.59 10.30 3.56
N GLU A 241 3.08 9.62 4.59
CA GLU A 241 2.88 10.00 5.98
C GLU A 241 4.10 10.76 6.49
N SER A 242 3.87 11.89 7.16
CA SER A 242 4.97 12.61 7.81
C SER A 242 5.55 11.74 8.92
N SER A 243 6.81 11.34 8.79
CA SER A 243 7.51 10.50 9.75
C SER A 243 8.97 10.94 9.90
N LEU A 244 9.66 10.48 10.95
CA LEU A 244 11.10 10.73 11.10
C LEU A 244 11.92 10.12 9.95
N ARG A 245 11.37 9.13 9.24
CA ARG A 245 12.06 8.38 8.19
C ARG A 245 11.80 8.95 6.79
N GLU A 246 10.56 9.35 6.51
CA GLU A 246 10.17 9.97 5.25
C GLU A 246 10.44 11.49 5.23
N GLY A 247 10.55 12.11 6.40
CA GLY A 247 10.59 13.55 6.56
C GLY A 247 9.20 14.16 6.67
N ILE A 248 9.16 15.50 6.65
CA ILE A 248 7.91 16.24 6.65
C ILE A 248 7.37 16.24 5.22
N GLN A 249 6.17 15.70 5.04
CA GLN A 249 5.46 15.79 3.77
C GLN A 249 4.85 17.18 3.66
N THR A 250 5.34 17.97 2.72
CA THR A 250 4.85 19.34 2.47
C THR A 250 4.20 19.43 1.11
N GLU A 251 3.18 20.28 1.01
CA GLU A 251 2.62 20.68 -0.27
C GLU A 251 3.72 21.32 -1.14
N LYS A 252 3.78 20.94 -2.41
CA LYS A 252 4.58 21.57 -3.44
C LYS A 252 3.80 22.78 -3.94
N GLU A 253 4.27 23.96 -3.56
CA GLU A 253 3.69 25.24 -3.97
C GLU A 253 4.67 25.99 -4.85
N PHE A 254 4.22 26.35 -6.06
CA PHE A 254 4.99 27.20 -6.96
C PHE A 254 4.19 28.46 -7.26
N ALA A 255 4.84 29.61 -7.16
CA ALA A 255 4.24 30.90 -7.43
C ALA A 255 4.90 31.53 -8.67
N ALA A 256 4.08 32.20 -9.46
CA ALA A 256 4.50 33.00 -10.59
C ALA A 256 3.60 34.25 -10.66
N SER A 257 4.01 35.22 -11.46
CA SER A 257 3.16 36.38 -11.74
C SER A 257 3.16 36.68 -13.23
N PHE A 258 2.09 37.33 -13.68
CA PHE A 258 2.00 37.86 -15.03
C PHE A 258 1.24 39.19 -15.01
N THR A 259 1.48 40.06 -15.98
CA THR A 259 0.91 41.41 -15.99
C THR A 259 0.21 41.68 -17.31
N THR A 260 -1.02 42.19 -17.21
CA THR A 260 -1.76 42.73 -18.36
C THR A 260 -2.12 44.19 -18.10
N ASP A 261 -3.31 44.48 -17.59
CA ASP A 261 -3.72 45.79 -17.08
C ASP A 261 -3.30 46.00 -15.61
N THR A 262 -3.27 44.91 -14.85
CA THR A 262 -2.67 44.82 -13.51
C THR A 262 -1.79 43.57 -13.43
N THR A 263 -1.00 43.47 -12.36
CA THR A 263 -0.27 42.24 -12.03
C THR A 263 -1.22 41.25 -11.36
N TYR A 264 -1.16 40.00 -11.81
CA TYR A 264 -1.92 38.87 -11.31
C TYR A 264 -0.96 37.83 -10.72
N ASP A 265 -1.31 37.29 -9.56
CA ASP A 265 -0.56 36.22 -8.91
C ASP A 265 -1.13 34.87 -9.31
N LEU A 266 -0.27 34.00 -9.83
CA LEU A 266 -0.59 32.62 -10.14
C LEU A 266 0.15 31.69 -9.17
N ARG A 267 -0.58 30.70 -8.66
CA ARG A 267 -0.03 29.65 -7.82
C ARG A 267 -0.44 28.28 -8.33
N THR A 268 0.47 27.33 -8.32
CA THR A 268 0.14 25.91 -8.41
C THR A 268 0.35 25.24 -7.06
N ILE A 269 -0.56 24.33 -6.72
CA ILE A 269 -0.54 23.56 -5.48
C ILE A 269 -0.68 22.09 -5.85
N GLU A 270 0.20 21.28 -5.26
CA GLU A 270 0.14 19.83 -5.25
C GLU A 270 0.51 19.37 -3.84
N SER A 271 -0.08 18.30 -3.34
CA SER A 271 0.34 17.68 -2.08
C SER A 271 1.56 16.80 -2.34
N ALA A 272 2.17 16.30 -1.28
CA ALA A 272 3.25 15.33 -1.41
C ALA A 272 2.80 14.09 -2.18
N ASP A 273 3.76 13.42 -2.81
CA ASP A 273 3.54 12.13 -3.44
C ASP A 273 3.18 11.08 -2.37
N ALA A 274 2.30 10.15 -2.71
CA ALA A 274 1.87 9.08 -1.83
C ALA A 274 1.75 7.77 -2.61
N ALA A 275 1.96 6.64 -1.94
CA ALA A 275 1.89 5.35 -2.57
C ALA A 275 1.51 4.25 -1.59
N ASN A 276 0.71 3.29 -2.05
CA ASN A 276 0.39 2.05 -1.35
C ASN A 276 0.66 0.87 -2.26
N ILE A 277 1.50 -0.05 -1.79
CA ILE A 277 1.95 -1.21 -2.56
C ILE A 277 1.72 -2.46 -1.71
N PHE A 278 0.96 -3.41 -2.23
CA PHE A 278 0.55 -4.63 -1.54
C PHE A 278 1.09 -5.87 -2.23
N PHE A 279 1.69 -6.77 -1.45
CA PHE A 279 2.19 -8.06 -1.89
C PHE A 279 1.44 -9.17 -1.17
N ALA A 280 0.90 -10.13 -1.92
CA ALA A 280 0.39 -11.37 -1.34
C ALA A 280 1.58 -12.23 -0.87
N GLY A 281 1.72 -12.38 0.45
CA GLY A 281 2.89 -12.99 1.09
C GLY A 281 3.61 -12.05 2.04
N PHE A 282 4.60 -12.60 2.74
CA PHE A 282 5.54 -11.82 3.52
C PHE A 282 6.61 -11.23 2.59
N SER A 283 6.77 -9.91 2.60
CA SER A 283 7.75 -9.24 1.74
C SER A 283 8.92 -8.62 2.52
N ASN A 284 10.07 -8.58 1.88
CA ASN A 284 11.23 -7.84 2.34
C ASN A 284 11.88 -7.12 1.16
N ILE A 285 12.44 -5.93 1.43
CA ILE A 285 13.13 -5.14 0.41
C ILE A 285 14.52 -5.73 0.20
N ASP A 286 14.94 -5.80 -1.06
CA ASP A 286 16.28 -6.22 -1.45
C ASP A 286 16.79 -5.29 -2.57
N VAL A 287 18.08 -5.37 -2.87
CA VAL A 287 18.72 -4.61 -3.94
C VAL A 287 19.44 -5.57 -4.86
N LEU A 288 19.00 -5.65 -6.11
CA LEU A 288 19.63 -6.44 -7.16
C LEU A 288 20.22 -5.49 -8.20
N ASP A 289 21.52 -5.56 -8.46
CA ASP A 289 22.19 -4.72 -9.48
C ASP A 289 21.84 -3.22 -9.39
N ASN A 290 21.85 -2.68 -8.17
CA ASN A 290 21.53 -1.28 -7.88
C ASN A 290 20.07 -0.88 -8.18
N THR A 291 19.20 -1.88 -8.35
CA THR A 291 17.74 -1.77 -8.50
C THR A 291 17.05 -2.24 -7.23
N GLU A 292 16.10 -1.43 -6.74
CA GLU A 292 15.24 -1.84 -5.63
C GLU A 292 14.23 -2.87 -6.12
N VAL A 293 14.25 -4.01 -5.44
CA VAL A 293 13.37 -5.15 -5.67
C VAL A 293 12.72 -5.54 -4.36
N VAL A 294 11.62 -6.28 -4.44
CA VAL A 294 10.95 -6.82 -3.26
C VAL A 294 10.96 -8.34 -3.35
N GLY A 295 11.60 -8.97 -2.36
CA GLY A 295 11.54 -10.41 -2.14
C GLY A 295 10.24 -10.78 -1.45
N VAL A 296 9.41 -11.62 -2.05
CA VAL A 296 8.11 -12.05 -1.50
C VAL A 296 8.12 -13.55 -1.23
N TYR A 297 7.72 -13.92 -0.02
CA TYR A 297 7.63 -15.29 0.45
C TYR A 297 6.16 -15.64 0.70
N PRO A 298 5.69 -16.83 0.30
CA PRO A 298 4.31 -17.26 0.57
C PRO A 298 3.98 -17.27 2.07
N GLU A 299 4.97 -17.59 2.91
CA GLU A 299 4.87 -17.61 4.37
C GLU A 299 5.99 -16.77 4.99
N ALA A 300 5.76 -16.24 6.19
CA ALA A 300 6.78 -15.46 6.89
C ALA A 300 7.93 -16.37 7.38
N PRO A 301 9.20 -15.94 7.29
CA PRO A 301 10.34 -16.73 7.76
C PRO A 301 10.27 -17.12 9.24
N GLU A 302 10.80 -18.30 9.58
CA GLU A 302 10.91 -18.73 10.98
C GLU A 302 11.69 -17.70 11.82
N GLY A 303 11.09 -17.24 12.92
CA GLY A 303 11.69 -16.25 13.82
C GLY A 303 11.39 -14.78 13.48
N PHE A 304 10.60 -14.48 12.45
CA PHE A 304 10.15 -13.11 12.20
C PHE A 304 9.15 -12.66 13.28
N ALA A 305 9.58 -11.76 14.16
CA ALA A 305 8.76 -11.14 15.19
C ALA A 305 8.54 -9.67 14.84
N THR A 306 7.31 -9.27 14.54
CA THR A 306 6.92 -7.86 14.46
C THR A 306 6.89 -7.27 15.86
N THR A 307 7.98 -6.64 16.30
CA THR A 307 8.00 -5.81 17.51
C THR A 307 7.77 -4.36 17.14
N SER A 308 6.53 -3.92 16.90
CA SER A 308 6.21 -2.48 16.89
C SER A 308 4.78 -2.12 17.31
N THR A 309 3.81 -3.04 17.35
CA THR A 309 2.42 -2.71 17.77
C THR A 309 1.74 -3.73 18.68
N GLY A 310 2.50 -4.59 19.37
CA GLY A 310 1.96 -5.40 20.46
C GLY A 310 0.89 -6.43 20.08
N GLN A 311 0.93 -6.97 18.86
CA GLN A 311 0.08 -8.08 18.42
C GLN A 311 0.93 -9.32 18.11
N PHE A 312 0.32 -10.49 18.36
CA PHE A 312 0.96 -11.80 18.56
C PHE A 312 2.07 -12.14 17.54
N PRO A 313 3.19 -12.76 17.97
CA PRO A 313 4.25 -13.21 17.08
C PRO A 313 3.72 -14.07 15.92
N VAL A 314 4.17 -13.79 14.71
CA VAL A 314 3.75 -14.45 13.46
C VAL A 314 3.91 -15.97 13.51
N MET A 315 4.95 -16.47 14.21
CA MET A 315 5.15 -17.90 14.49
C MET A 315 3.97 -18.56 15.22
N ILE A 316 3.30 -17.83 16.12
CA ILE A 316 2.14 -18.34 16.85
C ILE A 316 0.94 -18.43 15.91
N ILE A 317 0.78 -17.49 14.97
CA ILE A 317 -0.36 -17.46 14.03
C ILE A 317 -0.28 -18.61 13.02
N TYR A 318 0.87 -18.79 12.35
CA TYR A 318 1.10 -19.96 11.49
C TYR A 318 1.08 -21.27 12.30
N GLY A 319 1.60 -21.24 13.53
CA GLY A 319 1.50 -22.37 14.46
C GLY A 319 0.05 -22.73 14.79
N MET A 320 -0.84 -21.75 14.96
CA MET A 320 -2.27 -21.97 15.22
C MET A 320 -3.02 -22.45 13.97
N ALA A 321 -2.72 -21.91 12.78
CA ALA A 321 -3.30 -22.36 11.51
C ALA A 321 -2.87 -23.82 11.18
N GLY A 322 -1.59 -24.14 11.33
CA GLY A 322 -1.05 -25.49 11.13
C GLY A 322 -1.59 -26.50 12.15
N MET A 323 -1.72 -26.10 13.42
CA MET A 323 -2.29 -26.97 14.47
C MET A 323 -3.81 -27.16 14.34
N ALA A 324 -4.55 -26.20 13.78
CA ALA A 324 -5.98 -26.37 13.49
C ALA A 324 -6.23 -27.41 12.38
N GLY A 325 -5.41 -27.40 11.32
CA GLY A 325 -5.47 -28.41 10.26
C GLY A 325 -5.13 -29.82 10.75
N ILE A 326 -4.08 -29.97 11.57
CA ILE A 326 -3.66 -31.26 12.12
C ILE A 326 -4.60 -31.74 13.23
N GLY A 327 -5.04 -30.83 14.11
CA GLY A 327 -5.96 -31.12 15.20
C GLY A 327 -7.32 -31.59 14.69
N GLY A 328 -7.87 -30.95 13.65
CA GLY A 328 -9.11 -31.37 13.00
C GLY A 328 -9.02 -32.79 12.42
N ILE A 329 -7.95 -33.10 11.70
CA ILE A 329 -7.73 -34.44 11.12
C ILE A 329 -7.50 -35.49 12.21
N ALA A 330 -6.74 -35.18 13.26
CA ALA A 330 -6.49 -36.10 14.37
C ALA A 330 -7.78 -36.39 15.16
N VAL A 331 -8.61 -35.37 15.43
CA VAL A 331 -9.92 -35.53 16.08
C VAL A 331 -10.87 -36.33 15.19
N PHE A 332 -10.87 -36.12 13.87
CA PHE A 332 -11.69 -36.90 12.93
C PHE A 332 -11.25 -38.37 12.86
N ILE A 333 -9.94 -38.65 12.84
CA ILE A 333 -9.42 -40.02 12.82
C ILE A 333 -9.66 -40.73 14.15
N VAL A 334 -9.44 -40.05 15.28
CA VAL A 334 -9.69 -40.62 16.62
C VAL A 334 -11.18 -40.84 16.84
N SER A 335 -12.04 -39.90 16.47
CA SER A 335 -13.49 -40.04 16.57
C SER A 335 -14.02 -41.14 15.65
N GLU A 336 -13.51 -41.27 14.43
CA GLU A 336 -13.92 -42.34 13.50
C GLU A 336 -13.43 -43.73 13.95
N LYS A 337 -12.24 -43.80 14.57
CA LYS A 337 -11.71 -45.04 15.14
C LYS A 337 -12.47 -45.44 16.42
N LYS A 338 -12.82 -44.47 17.27
CA LYS A 338 -13.65 -44.67 18.47
C LYS A 338 -15.08 -45.08 18.09
N ARG A 339 -15.70 -44.39 17.12
CA ARG A 339 -17.00 -44.75 16.53
C ARG A 339 -17.02 -46.18 15.99
N LYS A 340 -15.99 -46.57 15.22
CA LYS A 340 -15.86 -47.95 14.70
C LYS A 340 -15.58 -48.97 15.80
N GLY A 341 -14.89 -48.57 16.87
CA GLY A 341 -14.66 -49.39 18.07
C GLY A 341 -15.95 -49.62 18.86
N ASP A 342 -16.73 -48.57 19.09
CA ASP A 342 -18.00 -48.59 19.83
C ASP A 342 -19.09 -49.39 19.08
N ILE A 343 -19.15 -49.24 17.76
CA ILE A 343 -20.02 -50.06 16.89
C ILE A 343 -19.62 -51.54 16.92
N LYS A 344 -18.32 -51.86 16.95
CA LYS A 344 -17.84 -53.26 17.02
C LYS A 344 -17.97 -53.87 18.42
N ALA A 345 -17.96 -53.05 19.47
CA ALA A 345 -18.15 -53.47 20.85
C ALA A 345 -19.61 -53.71 21.23
N GLY A 346 -20.56 -53.47 20.31
CA GLY A 346 -21.99 -53.64 20.55
C GLY A 346 -22.61 -52.55 21.41
N ASN A 347 -21.90 -51.43 21.64
CA ASN A 347 -22.43 -50.29 22.38
C ASN A 347 -23.37 -49.51 21.47
N VAL A 348 -24.65 -49.86 21.53
CA VAL A 348 -25.74 -49.07 20.97
C VAL A 348 -25.75 -47.71 21.68
N GLN A 349 -25.90 -46.65 20.87
CA GLN A 349 -26.07 -45.26 21.27
C GLN A 349 -26.75 -45.11 22.64
N THR A 350 -26.01 -44.62 23.65
CA THR A 350 -26.50 -44.33 25.00
C THR A 350 -27.29 -43.01 25.05
N GLY A 351 -28.14 -42.79 24.05
CA GLY A 351 -29.05 -41.66 23.97
C GLY A 351 -30.48 -42.12 24.22
N ILE A 352 -31.35 -41.19 24.63
CA ILE A 352 -32.78 -41.44 24.79
C ILE A 352 -33.34 -41.97 23.46
N ASP A 353 -33.97 -43.15 23.49
CA ASP A 353 -34.66 -43.70 22.32
C ASP A 353 -35.68 -42.67 21.80
N PRO A 354 -35.58 -42.20 20.54
CA PRO A 354 -36.50 -41.23 19.97
C PRO A 354 -37.98 -41.65 20.05
N SER A 355 -38.26 -42.96 20.16
CA SER A 355 -39.62 -43.49 20.35
C SER A 355 -40.24 -43.12 21.71
N GLN A 356 -39.42 -42.71 22.69
CA GLN A 356 -39.82 -42.34 24.04
C GLN A 356 -40.05 -40.84 24.24
N LEU A 357 -39.92 -40.05 23.18
CA LEU A 357 -40.14 -38.60 23.21
C LEU A 357 -41.56 -38.24 22.71
N VAL A 358 -42.23 -37.29 23.37
CA VAL A 358 -43.47 -36.67 22.91
C VAL A 358 -43.27 -35.16 22.85
N GLY A 359 -43.72 -34.52 21.78
CA GLY A 359 -43.73 -33.06 21.69
C GLY A 359 -44.87 -32.46 22.49
N ALA A 360 -44.59 -31.48 23.34
CA ALA A 360 -45.61 -30.66 23.98
C ALA A 360 -45.80 -29.35 23.18
N ASP A 361 -47.04 -29.08 22.76
CA ASP A 361 -47.40 -27.81 22.11
C ASP A 361 -47.46 -26.68 23.17
N THR A 362 -46.44 -25.83 23.20
CA THR A 362 -46.40 -24.65 24.09
C THR A 362 -47.15 -23.48 23.46
N SER A 363 -48.49 -23.49 23.47
CA SER A 363 -49.34 -22.28 23.60
C SER A 363 -50.78 -22.53 23.14
N THR A 364 -51.73 -22.41 24.07
CA THR A 364 -53.14 -22.10 23.80
C THR A 364 -53.53 -20.76 24.46
N GLY A 365 -52.72 -19.72 24.22
CA GLY A 365 -52.99 -18.33 24.62
C GLY A 365 -52.85 -17.37 23.43
N SER A 366 -53.79 -16.43 23.28
CA SER A 366 -54.08 -15.69 22.04
C SER A 366 -52.90 -14.97 21.36
N GLY A 367 -52.64 -15.32 20.09
CA GLY A 367 -52.13 -14.37 19.08
C GLY A 367 -50.62 -14.31 18.79
N GLY A 368 -49.80 -15.27 19.22
CA GLY A 368 -48.35 -15.30 18.94
C GLY A 368 -47.91 -16.35 17.90
N TYR A 369 -46.88 -16.04 17.11
CA TYR A 369 -46.25 -16.95 16.14
C TYR A 369 -45.80 -18.26 16.79
N LYS A 370 -46.19 -19.40 16.20
CA LYS A 370 -45.67 -20.73 16.55
C LYS A 370 -44.26 -20.90 15.96
N THR A 371 -43.25 -21.11 16.79
CA THR A 371 -41.92 -21.53 16.33
C THR A 371 -41.85 -23.07 16.35
N ASN A 372 -41.20 -23.69 15.36
CA ASN A 372 -41.05 -25.16 15.25
C ASN A 372 -40.05 -25.74 16.27
N ARG A 373 -39.85 -25.08 17.41
CA ARG A 373 -38.99 -25.54 18.50
C ARG A 373 -39.88 -26.00 19.65
N GLY A 374 -40.59 -27.10 19.43
CA GLY A 374 -41.28 -27.80 20.51
C GLY A 374 -40.26 -28.50 21.41
N GLU A 375 -40.43 -28.37 22.72
CA GLU A 375 -39.64 -29.11 23.69
C GLU A 375 -40.14 -30.56 23.72
N ALA A 376 -39.21 -31.52 23.62
CA ALA A 376 -39.51 -32.93 23.68
C ALA A 376 -39.42 -33.40 25.14
N HIS A 377 -40.52 -33.96 25.66
CA HIS A 377 -40.56 -34.58 26.98
C HIS A 377 -40.53 -36.11 26.87
N LEU A 378 -40.02 -36.78 27.90
CA LEU A 378 -40.10 -38.23 28.01
C LEU A 378 -41.57 -38.65 28.20
N LYS A 379 -41.96 -39.80 27.64
CA LYS A 379 -43.31 -40.40 27.79
C LYS A 379 -43.65 -40.77 29.24
N SER A 380 -42.65 -40.93 30.10
CA SER A 380 -42.75 -41.34 31.49
C SER A 380 -41.58 -40.76 32.27
N ASP A 381 -41.79 -40.41 33.54
CA ASP A 381 -40.74 -39.94 34.45
C ASP A 381 -39.84 -41.09 34.98
N ASP A 382 -40.24 -42.35 34.78
CA ASP A 382 -39.53 -43.54 35.28
C ASP A 382 -38.45 -44.04 34.29
N TYR A 383 -37.45 -43.21 33.97
CA TYR A 383 -36.26 -43.65 33.24
C TYR A 383 -35.11 -43.96 34.20
N GLU A 384 -34.53 -45.17 34.11
CA GLU A 384 -33.36 -45.53 34.91
C GLU A 384 -32.13 -44.67 34.50
N HIS A 385 -31.74 -43.74 35.37
CA HIS A 385 -30.55 -42.92 35.17
C HIS A 385 -29.28 -43.78 35.30
N HIS A 386 -28.53 -43.93 34.21
CA HIS A 386 -27.16 -44.44 34.31
C HIS A 386 -26.22 -43.33 34.81
N ARG A 387 -25.35 -43.68 35.77
CA ARG A 387 -24.42 -42.78 36.48
C ARG A 387 -23.64 -41.87 35.53
N SER A 388 -23.55 -40.59 35.92
CA SER A 388 -22.77 -39.58 35.22
C SER A 388 -21.27 -39.82 35.41
N VAL A 389 -20.51 -39.81 34.31
CA VAL A 389 -19.05 -40.03 34.29
C VAL A 389 -18.27 -38.90 34.99
N TYR A 390 -18.95 -37.80 35.34
CA TYR A 390 -18.36 -36.63 36.00
C TYR A 390 -18.18 -36.78 37.52
N ASP A 391 -18.73 -37.83 38.14
CA ASP A 391 -18.59 -38.07 39.57
C ASP A 391 -17.27 -38.79 39.95
N GLU A 392 -16.52 -39.35 38.98
CA GLU A 392 -15.35 -40.21 39.28
C GLU A 392 -13.96 -39.59 39.01
N ASN A 393 -13.84 -38.42 38.36
CA ASN A 393 -12.53 -37.78 38.10
C ASN A 393 -12.54 -36.26 38.37
N PRO A 394 -11.96 -35.77 39.49
CA PRO A 394 -11.75 -34.33 39.68
C PRO A 394 -10.65 -33.83 38.73
N GLN A 395 -11.03 -33.11 37.67
CA GLN A 395 -10.09 -32.39 36.81
C GLN A 395 -9.68 -31.06 37.45
N VAL A 396 -8.62 -31.05 38.27
CA VAL A 396 -7.81 -29.86 38.51
C VAL A 396 -6.36 -30.29 38.80
N GLU A 397 -5.46 -30.20 37.82
CA GLU A 397 -4.03 -30.08 38.13
C GLU A 397 -3.73 -28.62 38.45
N GLN A 398 -3.39 -28.34 39.71
CA GLN A 398 -2.88 -27.06 40.16
C GLN A 398 -1.54 -26.77 39.47
N LYS A 399 -1.46 -25.61 38.80
CA LYS A 399 -0.23 -25.04 38.27
C LYS A 399 0.64 -24.56 39.44
N THR A 400 1.75 -25.23 39.69
CA THR A 400 2.77 -24.79 40.67
C THR A 400 3.46 -23.52 40.16
N GLU A 401 3.44 -22.44 40.93
CA GLU A 401 4.23 -21.22 40.68
C GLU A 401 5.73 -21.48 40.88
N PRO A 402 6.63 -20.93 40.04
CA PRO A 402 8.06 -20.91 40.32
C PRO A 402 8.42 -19.80 41.33
N ALA A 403 9.31 -20.14 42.26
CA ALA A 403 9.80 -19.29 43.34
C ALA A 403 10.65 -18.09 42.85
N PRO A 404 10.75 -16.98 43.63
CA PRO A 404 11.55 -15.80 43.27
C PRO A 404 13.05 -16.09 43.43
N ALA A 405 13.85 -15.72 42.42
CA ALA A 405 15.31 -15.76 42.52
C ALA A 405 15.83 -14.60 43.38
N GLU A 406 16.73 -14.92 44.31
CA GLU A 406 17.38 -14.02 45.26
C GLU A 406 18.24 -12.94 44.58
N GLU A 407 18.11 -11.72 45.10
CA GLU A 407 18.98 -10.57 44.85
C GLU A 407 20.35 -10.77 45.52
N THR A 408 21.44 -10.74 44.76
CA THR A 408 22.77 -10.53 45.34
C THR A 408 23.14 -9.05 45.24
N LYS A 409 23.09 -8.36 46.39
CA LYS A 409 23.62 -7.01 46.59
C LYS A 409 25.15 -7.02 46.61
N THR A 410 25.77 -6.04 45.96
CA THR A 410 27.03 -5.45 46.43
C THR A 410 27.14 -3.97 46.02
N GLU A 411 27.39 -3.12 47.01
CA GLU A 411 27.67 -1.67 46.95
C GLU A 411 29.06 -1.44 47.64
N PRO A 412 29.66 -0.22 47.74
CA PRO A 412 30.60 0.39 46.79
C PRO A 412 32.07 0.65 47.32
N ALA A 413 32.96 1.04 46.37
CA ALA A 413 34.30 1.72 46.33
C ALA A 413 35.24 1.93 47.56
N PRO A 414 36.58 2.06 47.36
CA PRO A 414 37.22 3.40 47.21
C PRO A 414 38.48 3.53 46.29
N ALA A 415 38.88 4.80 46.02
CA ALA A 415 40.02 5.34 45.25
C ALA A 415 41.42 5.09 45.91
N GLU A 416 42.64 5.43 45.43
CA GLU A 416 43.24 6.30 44.40
C GLU A 416 44.77 5.93 44.28
N GLU A 417 45.47 6.39 43.22
CA GLU A 417 46.91 6.79 43.11
C GLU A 417 47.77 6.23 41.94
N THR A 418 48.69 7.10 41.54
CA THR A 418 49.21 7.43 40.19
C THR A 418 50.69 7.05 40.01
N LYS A 419 51.17 6.94 38.75
CA LYS A 419 52.46 7.53 38.19
C LYS A 419 52.75 7.00 36.75
N THR A 420 52.66 7.83 35.68
CA THR A 420 53.72 8.60 34.93
C THR A 420 54.79 7.71 34.25
N GLU A 421 55.26 7.84 33.00
CA GLU A 421 55.24 8.80 31.84
C GLU A 421 56.12 8.14 30.69
N PRO A 422 56.51 8.73 29.52
CA PRO A 422 55.71 9.07 28.33
C PRO A 422 56.39 8.82 26.91
N ALA A 423 55.66 9.22 25.85
CA ALA A 423 56.08 9.93 24.60
C ALA A 423 56.77 9.17 23.42
N PRO A 424 56.77 9.70 22.16
CA PRO A 424 55.98 10.79 21.54
C PRO A 424 55.42 10.53 20.09
N ALA A 425 54.65 11.53 19.61
CA ALA A 425 54.23 11.84 18.23
C ALA A 425 55.45 12.26 17.33
N GLU A 426 55.38 12.51 16.00
CA GLU A 426 54.58 13.52 15.28
C GLU A 426 54.84 13.46 13.74
N GLU A 427 54.02 14.22 13.01
CA GLU A 427 53.86 14.52 11.55
C GLU A 427 55.14 14.78 10.71
N THR A 428 55.18 14.67 9.36
CA THR A 428 54.70 15.71 8.40
C THR A 428 54.94 15.35 6.91
N LYS A 429 53.94 15.69 6.08
CA LYS A 429 53.88 16.31 4.72
C LYS A 429 55.02 16.25 3.65
N SER A 430 54.57 15.88 2.44
CA SER A 430 54.60 16.57 1.10
C SER A 430 55.86 16.74 0.22
N ASP A 431 55.56 16.57 -1.09
CA ASP A 431 56.10 17.20 -2.32
C ASP A 431 57.12 16.48 -3.24
N ASP A 432 56.60 16.20 -4.44
CA ASP A 432 57.12 16.37 -5.81
C ASP A 432 58.63 16.20 -6.12
N SER A 433 58.93 15.32 -7.08
CA SER A 433 59.50 15.69 -8.40
C SER A 433 59.90 14.47 -9.25
N ALA A 434 59.77 14.65 -10.56
CA ALA A 434 59.93 13.67 -11.62
C ALA A 434 61.38 13.18 -11.87
N SER A 435 61.55 11.98 -12.42
CA SER A 435 62.11 11.76 -13.79
C SER A 435 62.57 10.32 -14.09
N ASP A 436 62.26 9.93 -15.34
CA ASP A 436 63.04 9.12 -16.29
C ASP A 436 63.24 7.57 -16.16
N ARG A 437 62.61 6.90 -17.15
CA ARG A 437 63.15 5.89 -18.10
C ARG A 437 63.56 4.49 -17.61
N GLY A 438 63.00 3.48 -18.30
CA GLY A 438 63.61 2.15 -18.32
C GLY A 438 62.89 1.05 -19.10
N SER A 439 62.86 1.16 -20.45
CA SER A 439 63.01 0.07 -21.42
C SER A 439 62.21 -1.26 -21.30
N MET A 440 61.33 -1.52 -22.27
CA MET A 440 60.96 -2.89 -22.67
C MET A 440 61.96 -3.44 -23.70
N PRO A 441 62.27 -4.76 -23.66
CA PRO A 441 62.67 -5.47 -24.86
C PRO A 441 61.85 -6.74 -25.14
N LYS A 442 61.32 -6.75 -26.37
CA LYS A 442 61.26 -7.84 -27.36
C LYS A 442 60.69 -9.22 -26.98
N GLY A 443 59.52 -9.50 -27.57
CA GLY A 443 59.26 -10.81 -28.18
C GLY A 443 57.89 -11.41 -27.88
N TRP A 444 56.79 -10.83 -28.38
CA TRP A 444 55.56 -11.60 -28.60
C TRP A 444 54.64 -10.92 -29.62
N SER A 445 54.19 -11.69 -30.62
CA SER A 445 53.19 -11.33 -31.62
C SER A 445 52.12 -12.43 -31.59
N PRO A 446 50.82 -12.09 -31.57
CA PRO A 446 49.77 -13.02 -31.97
C PRO A 446 49.36 -12.74 -33.42
N GLU A 447 49.19 -13.83 -34.18
CA GLU A 447 48.28 -13.87 -35.35
C GLU A 447 46.82 -13.81 -34.88
#